data_AF-A0AAV4IHF5-F1
#
_entry.id   AF-A0AAV4IHF5-F1
#
_cell.length_a   1.000
_cell.length_b   1.000
_cell.length_c   1.000
_cell.angle_alpha   90.00
_cell.angle_beta   90.00
_cell.angle_gamma   90.00
#
_symmetry.space_group_name_H-M   'P 1'
#
loop_
_entity.id
_entity.type
_entity.pdbx_description
1 polymer ?
#
loop_
_entity_poly.entity_id
_entity_poly.type
_entity_poly.pdbx_seq_one_letter_code
_entity_poly.pdbx_strand_id
1 'polypeptide(L)'
;MFTGILIAAVAIFRSSGKVRYITVVVVVVVVVVVVVVVVVVVIVVEVEVELVVVVVVVVVVVVVVVVVVVVVVVVVKVVVVVVRIIVVVEVVEVVVVEVVVVFVVVLVIVKVVLVVVVVVVAVVAVVLALVVVGLVVVVVVKVVLLVVVVVVAVVIVLVAVVVLVVVVVKVVQQHNVVVVVVHSVVVVVVVAVVVVVVVVLVAAVAVIMVVVVVVLVVYYVVVVILVVLVVLVK
;
A
#
# COMPACT_ATOMS: atom_id res chain seq x y z
N MET A 1 6.50 -10.49 -26.00
CA MET A 1 7.95 -10.70 -25.74
C MET A 1 8.19 -11.99 -24.97
N PHE A 2 7.55 -12.18 -23.82
CA PHE A 2 7.67 -13.39 -22.98
C PHE A 2 7.30 -14.70 -23.70
N THR A 3 6.20 -14.72 -24.43
CA THR A 3 5.71 -15.90 -25.19
C THR A 3 6.63 -16.32 -26.34
N GLY A 4 7.33 -15.40 -26.99
CA GLY A 4 8.27 -15.71 -28.07
C GLY A 4 9.53 -16.42 -27.59
N ILE A 5 10.03 -16.07 -26.40
CA ILE A 5 11.23 -16.67 -25.78
C ILE A 5 10.96 -18.14 -25.39
N LEU A 6 9.76 -18.43 -24.85
CA LEU A 6 9.36 -19.80 -24.49
C LEU A 6 9.27 -20.72 -25.71
N ILE A 7 8.74 -20.24 -26.84
CA ILE A 7 8.63 -21.02 -28.09
C ILE A 7 10.01 -21.27 -28.72
N ALA A 8 10.90 -20.27 -28.71
CA ALA A 8 12.27 -20.42 -29.18
C ALA A 8 13.04 -21.45 -28.36
N ALA A 9 12.90 -21.44 -27.03
CA ALA A 9 13.52 -22.44 -26.15
C ALA A 9 13.03 -23.86 -26.47
N VAL A 10 11.72 -24.06 -26.67
CA VAL A 10 11.12 -25.36 -27.03
C VAL A 10 11.66 -25.89 -28.36
N ALA A 11 11.87 -25.02 -29.35
CA ALA A 11 12.39 -25.40 -30.67
C ALA A 11 13.84 -25.93 -30.64
N ILE A 12 14.68 -25.43 -29.72
CA ILE A 12 16.10 -25.80 -29.63
C ILE A 12 16.28 -27.22 -29.04
N PHE A 13 15.31 -27.75 -28.28
CA PHE A 13 15.36 -29.09 -27.67
C PHE A 13 15.34 -30.27 -28.68
N ARG A 14 15.20 -30.02 -29.99
CA ARG A 14 15.07 -31.07 -31.01
C ARG A 14 16.41 -31.69 -31.48
N SER A 15 17.58 -31.08 -31.23
CA SER A 15 18.87 -31.58 -31.75
C SER A 15 19.83 -32.06 -30.65
N SER A 16 20.63 -33.11 -30.93
CA SER A 16 21.88 -33.61 -30.30
C SER A 16 22.11 -33.53 -28.76
N GLY A 17 22.71 -34.57 -28.16
CA GLY A 17 23.03 -34.66 -26.71
C GLY A 17 23.92 -33.55 -26.14
N LYS A 18 24.78 -32.91 -26.94
CA LYS A 18 25.55 -31.70 -26.55
C LYS A 18 24.68 -30.44 -26.52
N VAL A 19 23.64 -30.37 -27.35
CA VAL A 19 22.70 -29.24 -27.40
C VAL A 19 21.72 -29.28 -26.23
N ARG A 20 21.42 -30.47 -25.67
CA ARG A 20 20.60 -30.62 -24.44
C ARG A 20 21.20 -29.94 -23.21
N TYR A 21 22.52 -30.02 -23.01
CA TYR A 21 23.17 -29.37 -21.87
C TYR A 21 23.16 -27.84 -22.02
N ILE A 22 23.44 -27.35 -23.24
CA ILE A 22 23.38 -25.92 -23.58
C ILE A 22 21.95 -25.39 -23.43
N THR A 23 20.93 -26.15 -23.83
CA THR A 23 19.52 -25.74 -23.68
C THR A 23 19.07 -25.67 -22.23
N VAL A 24 19.45 -26.63 -21.38
CA VAL A 24 19.12 -26.57 -19.95
C VAL A 24 19.76 -25.34 -19.31
N VAL A 25 21.04 -25.07 -19.60
CA VAL A 25 21.73 -23.87 -19.09
C VAL A 25 21.05 -22.59 -19.58
N VAL A 26 20.69 -22.49 -20.86
CA VAL A 26 19.99 -21.31 -21.42
C VAL A 26 18.61 -21.14 -20.79
N VAL A 27 17.83 -22.21 -20.61
CA VAL A 27 16.51 -22.13 -19.94
C VAL A 27 16.65 -21.66 -18.50
N VAL A 28 17.62 -22.20 -17.74
CA VAL A 28 17.88 -21.76 -16.37
C VAL A 28 18.29 -20.30 -16.34
N VAL A 29 19.19 -19.86 -17.22
CA VAL A 29 19.61 -18.45 -17.30
C VAL A 29 18.43 -17.54 -17.67
N VAL A 30 17.60 -17.92 -18.64
CA VAL A 30 16.41 -17.14 -19.01
C VAL A 30 15.42 -17.07 -17.85
N VAL A 31 15.16 -18.17 -17.16
CA VAL A 31 14.30 -18.20 -15.97
C VAL A 31 14.83 -17.28 -14.88
N VAL A 32 16.13 -17.33 -14.60
CA VAL A 32 16.79 -16.45 -13.62
C VAL A 32 16.69 -14.99 -14.03
N VAL A 33 17.00 -14.66 -15.29
CA VAL A 33 16.90 -13.29 -15.82
C VAL A 33 15.47 -12.77 -15.74
N VAL A 34 14.48 -13.59 -16.11
CA VAL A 34 13.06 -13.24 -16.00
C VAL A 34 12.68 -12.94 -14.55
N VAL A 35 13.06 -13.83 -13.61
CA VAL A 35 12.75 -13.64 -12.19
C VAL A 35 13.41 -12.37 -11.67
N VAL A 36 14.68 -12.14 -12.01
CA VAL A 36 15.41 -10.91 -11.64
C VAL A 36 14.73 -9.67 -12.22
N VAL A 37 14.33 -9.68 -13.49
CA VAL A 37 13.64 -8.54 -14.12
C VAL A 37 12.30 -8.28 -13.46
N VAL A 38 11.50 -9.31 -13.18
CA VAL A 38 10.21 -9.16 -12.49
C VAL A 38 10.41 -8.58 -11.10
N VAL A 39 11.38 -9.09 -10.34
CA VAL A 39 11.73 -8.58 -9.01
C VAL A 39 12.17 -7.12 -9.07
N VAL A 40 13.05 -6.76 -10.01
CA VAL A 40 13.52 -5.38 -10.19
C VAL A 40 12.36 -4.44 -10.54
N VAL A 41 11.49 -4.83 -11.49
CA VAL A 41 10.33 -4.02 -11.87
C VAL A 41 9.40 -3.81 -10.70
N VAL A 42 9.11 -4.86 -9.92
CA VAL A 42 8.24 -4.77 -8.74
C VAL A 42 8.84 -3.84 -7.70
N ILE A 43 10.13 -3.98 -7.39
CA ILE A 43 10.82 -3.12 -6.45
C ILE A 43 10.76 -1.67 -6.92
N VAL A 44 11.09 -1.38 -8.19
CA VAL A 44 11.07 -0.01 -8.73
C VAL A 44 9.68 0.63 -8.60
N VAL A 45 8.63 -0.10 -8.97
CA VAL A 45 7.24 0.37 -8.83
C VAL A 45 6.88 0.60 -7.36
N GLU A 46 7.32 -0.27 -6.45
CA GLU A 46 7.08 -0.12 -5.02
C GLU A 46 7.71 1.17 -4.47
N VAL A 47 8.98 1.46 -4.79
CA VAL A 47 9.63 2.69 -4.31
C VAL A 47 9.01 3.95 -4.92
N GLU A 48 8.59 3.92 -6.18
CA GLU A 48 7.90 5.06 -6.80
C GLU A 48 6.56 5.36 -6.10
N VAL A 49 5.76 4.33 -5.81
CA VAL A 49 4.47 4.50 -5.12
C VAL A 49 4.68 5.03 -3.69
N GLU A 50 5.67 4.53 -2.96
CA GLU A 50 5.98 5.03 -1.62
C GLU A 50 6.37 6.51 -1.63
N LEU A 51 7.23 6.92 -2.57
CA LEU A 51 7.65 8.30 -2.71
C LEU A 51 6.47 9.23 -2.99
N VAL A 52 5.57 8.84 -3.90
CA VAL A 52 4.36 9.63 -4.24
C VAL A 52 3.47 9.82 -3.01
N VAL A 53 3.28 8.77 -2.22
CA VAL A 53 2.42 8.82 -1.02
C VAL A 53 3.01 9.74 0.04
N VAL A 54 4.32 9.67 0.25
CA VAL A 54 5.01 10.57 1.18
C VAL A 54 4.84 12.02 0.74
N VAL A 55 5.02 12.33 -0.55
CA VAL A 55 4.83 13.69 -1.08
C VAL A 55 3.39 14.16 -0.87
N VAL A 56 2.38 13.33 -1.16
CA VAL A 56 0.97 13.67 -0.96
C VAL A 56 0.67 13.93 0.52
N VAL A 57 1.12 13.06 1.42
CA VAL A 57 0.91 13.24 2.86
C VAL A 57 1.56 14.54 3.35
N VAL A 58 2.78 14.84 2.92
CA VAL A 58 3.47 16.09 3.28
C VAL A 58 2.69 17.31 2.80
N VAL A 59 2.22 17.31 1.55
CA VAL A 59 1.41 18.41 0.99
C VAL A 59 0.14 18.59 1.81
N VAL A 60 -0.57 17.50 2.12
CA VAL A 60 -1.80 17.56 2.93
C VAL A 60 -1.51 18.12 4.32
N VAL A 61 -0.45 17.68 4.99
CA VAL A 61 -0.04 18.20 6.31
C VAL A 61 0.26 19.69 6.24
N VAL A 62 1.00 20.15 5.22
CA VAL A 62 1.28 21.58 5.03
C VAL A 62 -0.02 22.37 4.85
N VAL A 63 -0.95 21.89 4.02
CA VAL A 63 -2.25 22.54 3.82
C VAL A 63 -3.02 22.66 5.14
N VAL A 64 -3.05 21.61 5.96
CA VAL A 64 -3.72 21.66 7.27
C VAL A 64 -3.09 22.69 8.18
N VAL A 65 -1.76 22.71 8.28
CA VAL A 65 -1.06 23.68 9.11
C VAL A 65 -1.38 25.11 8.66
N VAL A 66 -1.37 25.37 7.36
CA VAL A 66 -1.76 26.68 6.80
C VAL A 66 -3.20 27.05 7.17
N VAL A 67 -4.15 26.12 7.01
CA VAL A 67 -5.56 26.36 7.36
C VAL A 67 -5.70 26.67 8.85
N VAL A 68 -5.06 25.91 9.73
CA VAL A 68 -5.09 26.15 11.18
C VAL A 68 -4.51 27.53 11.51
N VAL A 69 -3.38 27.90 10.92
CA VAL A 69 -2.76 29.22 11.14
C VAL A 69 -3.71 30.34 10.68
N VAL A 70 -4.30 30.23 9.49
CA VAL A 70 -5.27 31.22 8.99
C VAL A 70 -6.45 31.37 9.93
N VAL A 71 -7.00 30.25 10.40
CA VAL A 71 -8.12 30.23 11.34
C VAL A 71 -7.74 30.92 12.66
N VAL A 72 -6.58 30.61 13.24
CA VAL A 72 -6.11 31.25 14.48
C VAL A 72 -5.94 32.77 14.27
N VAL A 73 -5.35 33.19 13.15
CA VAL A 73 -5.19 34.62 12.83
C VAL A 73 -6.53 35.32 12.70
N VAL A 74 -7.53 34.68 12.07
CA VAL A 74 -8.89 35.23 11.97
C VAL A 74 -9.53 35.35 13.35
N VAL A 75 -9.44 34.32 14.20
CA VAL A 75 -9.97 34.36 15.57
C VAL A 75 -9.33 35.50 16.37
N VAL A 76 -8.00 35.62 16.35
CA VAL A 76 -7.28 36.69 17.05
C VAL A 76 -7.72 38.06 16.54
N LYS A 77 -7.85 38.25 15.22
CA LYS A 77 -8.35 39.51 14.65
C LYS A 77 -9.75 39.84 15.14
N VAL A 78 -10.67 38.86 15.15
CA VAL A 78 -12.04 39.06 15.63
C VAL A 78 -12.05 39.44 17.11
N VAL A 79 -11.28 38.76 17.96
CA VAL A 79 -11.16 39.09 19.39
C VAL A 79 -10.66 40.51 19.58
N VAL A 80 -9.61 40.91 18.85
CA VAL A 80 -9.06 42.28 18.92
C VAL A 80 -10.10 43.32 18.49
N VAL A 81 -10.85 43.08 17.41
CA VAL A 81 -11.92 43.99 16.95
C VAL A 81 -13.01 44.13 18.01
N VAL A 82 -13.43 43.02 18.62
CA VAL A 82 -14.47 43.02 19.65
C VAL A 82 -14.02 43.79 20.90
N VAL A 83 -12.80 43.55 21.39
CA VAL A 83 -12.25 44.29 22.55
C VAL A 83 -12.23 45.79 22.26
N ARG A 84 -11.78 46.19 21.06
CA ARG A 84 -11.77 47.61 20.67
C ARG A 84 -13.19 48.22 20.66
N ILE A 85 -14.20 47.48 20.22
CA ILE A 85 -15.59 47.97 20.23
C ILE A 85 -16.10 48.14 21.66
N ILE A 86 -15.84 47.18 22.56
CA ILE A 86 -16.28 47.24 23.96
C ILE A 86 -15.71 48.50 24.65
N VAL A 87 -14.41 48.73 24.52
CA VAL A 87 -13.73 49.90 25.13
C VAL A 87 -14.29 51.21 24.58
N VAL A 88 -14.61 51.27 23.29
CA VAL A 88 -15.23 52.46 22.67
C VAL A 88 -16.67 52.66 23.12
N VAL A 89 -17.42 51.60 23.41
CA VAL A 89 -18.80 51.72 23.91
C VAL A 89 -18.82 52.14 25.38
N GLU A 90 -17.90 51.64 26.21
CA GLU A 90 -17.76 51.97 27.63
C GLU A 90 -17.59 53.49 27.86
N VAL A 91 -16.99 54.20 26.91
CA VAL A 91 -16.79 55.66 27.00
C VAL A 91 -18.01 56.50 26.57
N VAL A 92 -19.11 55.92 26.05
CA VAL A 92 -20.22 56.66 25.38
C VAL A 92 -21.60 56.48 26.05
N GLU A 93 -21.65 56.27 27.37
CA GLU A 93 -22.87 56.33 28.21
C GLU A 93 -23.76 55.06 28.37
N VAL A 94 -24.47 55.09 29.52
CA VAL A 94 -25.61 54.30 30.03
C VAL A 94 -25.40 52.80 30.29
N VAL A 95 -25.11 52.48 31.56
CA VAL A 95 -24.95 51.14 32.19
C VAL A 95 -25.94 50.08 31.69
N VAL A 96 -27.19 50.45 31.37
CA VAL A 96 -28.22 49.50 30.94
C VAL A 96 -28.02 49.02 29.50
N VAL A 97 -27.55 49.88 28.60
CA VAL A 97 -27.24 49.53 27.21
C VAL A 97 -25.98 48.68 27.16
N GLU A 98 -25.02 49.02 28.01
CA GLU A 98 -23.74 48.33 28.12
C GLU A 98 -23.88 46.85 28.48
N VAL A 99 -24.71 46.51 29.48
CA VAL A 99 -24.96 45.11 29.88
C VAL A 99 -25.60 44.29 28.75
N VAL A 100 -26.51 44.89 27.98
CA VAL A 100 -27.14 44.21 26.83
C VAL A 100 -26.13 43.99 25.70
N VAL A 101 -25.32 44.99 25.38
CA VAL A 101 -24.28 44.89 24.33
C VAL A 101 -23.23 43.85 24.71
N VAL A 102 -22.74 43.86 25.95
CA VAL A 102 -21.78 42.86 26.44
C VAL A 102 -22.37 41.45 26.34
N PHE A 103 -23.62 41.25 26.74
CA PHE A 103 -24.26 39.93 26.63
C PHE A 103 -24.36 39.44 25.18
N VAL A 104 -24.80 40.31 24.25
CA VAL A 104 -24.89 39.97 22.82
C VAL A 104 -23.51 39.69 22.24
N VAL A 105 -22.51 40.51 22.56
CA VAL A 105 -21.14 40.36 22.10
C VAL A 105 -20.51 39.06 22.61
N VAL A 106 -20.69 38.72 23.89
CA VAL A 106 -20.23 37.45 24.46
C VAL A 106 -20.90 36.27 23.76
N LEU A 107 -22.22 36.30 23.57
CA LEU A 107 -22.93 35.24 22.82
C LEU A 107 -22.43 35.08 21.38
N VAL A 108 -22.13 36.19 20.69
CA VAL A 108 -21.57 36.16 19.33
C VAL A 108 -20.16 35.57 19.32
N ILE A 109 -19.28 36.00 20.25
CA ILE A 109 -17.93 35.45 20.37
C ILE A 109 -17.99 33.95 20.63
N VAL A 110 -18.81 33.50 21.59
CA VAL A 110 -18.93 32.08 21.93
C VAL A 110 -19.40 31.27 20.72
N LYS A 111 -20.39 31.75 19.97
CA LYS A 111 -20.82 31.10 18.71
C LYS A 111 -19.70 31.07 17.66
N VAL A 112 -18.98 32.15 17.45
CA VAL A 112 -17.88 32.20 16.47
C VAL A 112 -16.77 31.23 16.86
N VAL A 113 -16.40 31.17 18.14
CA VAL A 113 -15.41 30.21 18.65
C VAL A 113 -15.88 28.77 18.44
N LEU A 114 -17.13 28.46 18.77
CA LEU A 114 -17.71 27.13 18.53
C LEU A 114 -17.68 26.75 17.04
N VAL A 115 -18.10 27.65 16.15
CA VAL A 115 -18.06 27.42 14.69
C VAL A 115 -16.63 27.16 14.22
N VAL A 116 -15.67 27.95 14.70
CA VAL A 116 -14.26 27.77 14.35
C VAL A 116 -13.73 26.43 14.83
N VAL A 117 -14.02 26.03 16.07
CA VAL A 117 -13.59 24.74 16.62
C VAL A 117 -14.17 23.59 15.79
N VAL A 118 -15.47 23.65 15.46
CA VAL A 118 -16.12 22.63 14.62
C VAL A 118 -15.47 22.55 13.22
N VAL A 119 -15.18 23.69 12.60
CA VAL A 119 -14.49 23.72 11.29
C VAL A 119 -13.09 23.12 11.38
N VAL A 120 -12.31 23.48 12.40
CA VAL A 120 -10.95 22.93 12.58
C VAL A 120 -11.00 21.42 12.76
N VAL A 121 -11.89 20.91 13.62
CA VAL A 121 -12.00 19.46 13.80
C VAL A 121 -12.49 18.78 12.52
N ALA A 122 -13.45 19.36 11.80
CA ALA A 122 -13.90 18.82 10.52
C ALA A 122 -12.74 18.72 9.52
N VAL A 123 -11.89 19.76 9.41
CA VAL A 123 -10.70 19.73 8.55
C VAL A 123 -9.72 18.66 8.98
N VAL A 124 -9.41 18.54 10.28
CA VAL A 124 -8.51 17.51 10.82
C VAL A 124 -9.05 16.10 10.53
N ALA A 125 -10.36 15.89 10.70
CA ALA A 125 -11.01 14.61 10.43
C ALA A 125 -10.96 14.24 8.95
N VAL A 126 -11.21 15.20 8.05
CA VAL A 126 -11.09 15.00 6.60
C VAL A 126 -9.66 14.59 6.23
N VAL A 127 -8.66 15.25 6.81
CA VAL A 127 -7.25 14.94 6.53
C VAL A 127 -6.85 13.56 7.06
N LEU A 128 -7.24 13.21 8.27
CA LEU A 128 -7.04 11.86 8.81
C LEU A 128 -7.72 10.82 7.91
N ALA A 129 -8.93 11.08 7.44
CA ALA A 129 -9.63 10.19 6.52
C ALA A 129 -8.87 10.02 5.19
N LEU A 130 -8.39 11.10 4.59
CA LEU A 130 -7.59 11.05 3.36
C LEU A 130 -6.29 10.26 3.55
N VAL A 131 -5.61 10.42 4.70
CA VAL A 131 -4.40 9.65 5.03
C VAL A 131 -4.71 8.16 5.16
N VAL A 132 -5.80 7.80 5.83
CA VAL A 132 -6.25 6.40 5.97
C VAL A 132 -6.58 5.80 4.60
N VAL A 133 -7.33 6.52 3.76
CA VAL A 133 -7.64 6.07 2.40
C VAL A 133 -6.36 5.89 1.58
N GLY A 134 -5.44 6.85 1.63
CA GLY A 134 -4.13 6.75 0.96
C GLY A 134 -3.36 5.51 1.42
N LEU A 135 -3.25 5.28 2.72
CA LEU A 135 -2.60 4.10 3.29
C LEU A 135 -3.25 2.79 2.81
N VAL A 136 -4.58 2.72 2.81
CA VAL A 136 -5.33 1.55 2.33
C VAL A 136 -5.00 1.28 0.86
N VAL A 137 -5.03 2.30 0.01
CA VAL A 137 -4.73 2.17 -1.42
C VAL A 137 -3.30 1.64 -1.62
N VAL A 138 -2.32 2.17 -0.90
CA VAL A 138 -0.92 1.70 -0.98
C VAL A 138 -0.79 0.25 -0.57
N VAL A 139 -1.44 -0.15 0.53
CA VAL A 139 -1.43 -1.54 0.98
C VAL A 139 -2.07 -2.45 -0.06
N VAL A 140 -3.23 -2.06 -0.62
CA VAL A 140 -3.91 -2.84 -1.65
C VAL A 140 -3.01 -3.01 -2.87
N VAL A 141 -2.36 -1.94 -3.34
CA VAL A 141 -1.43 -2.01 -4.47
C VAL A 141 -0.26 -2.95 -4.16
N LYS A 142 0.36 -2.85 -2.98
CA LYS A 142 1.44 -3.76 -2.55
C LYS A 142 0.99 -5.23 -2.50
N VAL A 143 -0.19 -5.48 -1.94
CA VAL A 143 -0.76 -6.83 -1.87
C VAL A 143 -1.02 -7.38 -3.27
N VAL A 144 -1.57 -6.57 -4.18
CA VAL A 144 -1.80 -6.97 -5.57
C VAL A 144 -0.47 -7.26 -6.28
N LEU A 145 0.53 -6.39 -6.16
CA LEU A 145 1.86 -6.60 -6.74
C LEU A 145 2.48 -7.89 -6.21
N LEU A 146 2.48 -8.10 -4.89
CA LEU A 146 3.00 -9.31 -4.25
C LEU A 146 2.29 -10.58 -4.75
N VAL A 147 0.96 -10.57 -4.87
CA VAL A 147 0.20 -11.69 -5.44
C VAL A 147 0.60 -11.95 -6.88
N VAL A 148 0.75 -10.92 -7.71
CA VAL A 148 1.20 -11.06 -9.11
C VAL A 148 2.59 -11.68 -9.17
N VAL A 149 3.56 -11.22 -8.35
CA VAL A 149 4.90 -11.81 -8.29
C VAL A 149 4.85 -13.28 -7.93
N VAL A 150 4.08 -13.63 -6.88
CA VAL A 150 3.93 -15.01 -6.43
C VAL A 150 3.35 -15.89 -7.54
N VAL A 151 2.28 -15.45 -8.19
CA VAL A 151 1.65 -16.20 -9.29
C VAL A 151 2.63 -16.40 -10.46
N VAL A 152 3.35 -15.34 -10.86
CA VAL A 152 4.35 -15.43 -11.94
C VAL A 152 5.48 -16.39 -11.56
N ALA A 153 5.99 -16.31 -10.33
CA ALA A 153 7.03 -17.21 -9.84
C ALA A 153 6.57 -18.67 -9.86
N VAL A 154 5.35 -18.95 -9.39
CA VAL A 154 4.76 -20.31 -9.42
C VAL A 154 4.66 -20.84 -10.84
N VAL A 155 4.16 -20.03 -11.78
CA VAL A 155 4.04 -20.44 -13.19
C VAL A 155 5.40 -20.78 -13.78
N ILE A 156 6.42 -19.93 -13.57
CA ILE A 156 7.78 -20.14 -14.08
C ILE A 156 8.37 -21.44 -13.53
N VAL A 157 8.21 -21.67 -12.23
CA VAL A 157 8.66 -22.90 -11.57
C VAL A 157 7.96 -24.13 -12.14
N LEU A 158 6.62 -24.11 -12.28
CA LEU A 158 5.87 -25.24 -12.82
C LEU A 158 6.32 -25.57 -14.24
N VAL A 159 6.53 -24.56 -15.09
CA VAL A 159 7.08 -24.74 -16.43
C VAL A 159 8.48 -25.37 -16.37
N ALA A 160 9.35 -24.92 -15.47
CA ALA A 160 10.69 -25.49 -15.31
C ALA A 160 10.64 -26.97 -14.88
N VAL A 161 9.77 -27.33 -13.93
CA VAL A 161 9.57 -28.72 -13.50
C VAL A 161 9.09 -29.59 -14.67
N VAL A 162 8.11 -29.12 -15.45
CA VAL A 162 7.60 -29.85 -16.62
C VAL A 162 8.71 -30.07 -17.66
N VAL A 163 9.50 -29.03 -17.97
CA VAL A 163 10.63 -29.14 -18.91
C VAL A 163 11.66 -30.15 -18.40
N LEU A 164 12.00 -30.11 -17.11
CA LEU A 164 12.95 -31.02 -16.49
C LEU A 164 12.46 -32.48 -16.57
N VAL A 165 11.19 -32.73 -16.24
CA VAL A 165 10.58 -34.07 -16.36
C VAL A 165 10.63 -34.57 -17.80
N VAL A 166 10.24 -33.76 -18.79
CA VAL A 166 10.27 -34.15 -20.20
C VAL A 166 11.68 -34.47 -20.69
N VAL A 167 12.68 -33.66 -20.30
CA VAL A 167 14.09 -33.90 -20.65
C VAL A 167 14.57 -35.21 -20.04
N VAL A 168 14.27 -35.44 -18.76
CA VAL A 168 14.66 -36.67 -18.07
C VAL A 168 14.00 -37.89 -18.72
N VAL A 169 12.68 -37.88 -18.95
CA VAL A 169 11.97 -39.02 -19.56
C VAL A 169 12.61 -39.40 -20.89
N LYS A 170 12.97 -38.41 -21.72
CA LYS A 170 13.68 -38.62 -22.99
C LYS A 170 15.08 -39.22 -22.81
N VAL A 171 15.80 -38.88 -21.73
CA VAL A 171 17.13 -39.44 -21.42
C VAL A 171 17.00 -40.88 -20.89
N VAL A 172 16.03 -41.14 -20.02
CA VAL A 172 15.77 -42.48 -19.46
C VAL A 172 15.42 -43.47 -20.57
N GLN A 173 14.54 -43.07 -21.50
CA GLN A 173 14.19 -43.90 -22.66
C GLN A 173 15.40 -44.20 -23.56
N GLN A 174 16.42 -43.34 -23.60
CA GLN A 174 17.62 -43.58 -24.41
C GLN A 174 18.62 -44.55 -23.78
N HIS A 175 18.66 -44.64 -22.44
CA HIS A 175 19.70 -45.39 -21.74
C HIS A 175 19.23 -46.72 -21.11
N ASN A 176 17.93 -47.06 -21.20
CA ASN A 176 17.35 -48.29 -20.64
C ASN A 176 17.60 -48.51 -19.13
N VAL A 177 18.02 -47.48 -18.40
CA VAL A 177 18.20 -47.52 -16.93
C VAL A 177 16.92 -46.98 -16.27
N VAL A 178 15.85 -47.76 -16.38
CA VAL A 178 14.50 -47.23 -16.08
C VAL A 178 14.26 -47.08 -14.58
N VAL A 179 14.72 -48.02 -13.75
CA VAL A 179 14.24 -48.09 -12.35
C VAL A 179 14.94 -47.07 -11.43
N VAL A 180 16.27 -47.00 -11.46
CA VAL A 180 17.03 -46.14 -10.55
C VAL A 180 16.87 -44.66 -10.90
N VAL A 181 16.92 -44.33 -12.19
CA VAL A 181 16.84 -42.93 -12.65
C VAL A 181 15.43 -42.37 -12.44
N VAL A 182 14.38 -43.17 -12.67
CA VAL A 182 13.00 -42.72 -12.40
C VAL A 182 12.81 -42.41 -10.92
N HIS A 183 13.33 -43.24 -10.01
CA HIS A 183 13.20 -42.96 -8.58
C HIS A 183 13.91 -41.65 -8.17
N SER A 184 15.15 -41.45 -8.61
CA SER A 184 15.90 -40.21 -8.33
C SER A 184 15.18 -38.96 -8.87
N VAL A 185 14.57 -39.06 -10.04
CA VAL A 185 13.88 -37.96 -10.69
C VAL A 185 12.57 -37.64 -10.00
N VAL A 186 11.81 -38.67 -9.62
CA VAL A 186 10.59 -38.50 -8.83
C VAL A 186 10.94 -37.79 -7.52
N VAL A 187 12.03 -38.15 -6.84
CA VAL A 187 12.48 -37.46 -5.62
C VAL A 187 12.80 -35.99 -5.89
N VAL A 188 13.56 -35.66 -6.95
CA VAL A 188 13.88 -34.26 -7.30
C VAL A 188 12.62 -33.44 -7.62
N VAL A 189 11.69 -34.02 -8.38
CA VAL A 189 10.42 -33.38 -8.73
C VAL A 189 9.56 -33.16 -7.48
N VAL A 190 9.45 -34.17 -6.61
CA VAL A 190 8.70 -34.06 -5.35
C VAL A 190 9.32 -32.99 -4.45
N VAL A 191 10.65 -32.98 -4.27
CA VAL A 191 11.35 -31.95 -3.48
C VAL A 191 11.10 -30.56 -4.07
N ALA A 192 11.21 -30.40 -5.39
CA ALA A 192 10.93 -29.12 -6.05
C ALA A 192 9.48 -28.68 -5.83
N VAL A 193 8.50 -29.56 -6.03
CA VAL A 193 7.08 -29.27 -5.78
C VAL A 193 6.84 -28.88 -4.33
N VAL A 194 7.45 -29.60 -3.37
CA VAL A 194 7.34 -29.28 -1.94
C VAL A 194 7.91 -27.90 -1.64
N VAL A 195 9.13 -27.59 -2.10
CA VAL A 195 9.75 -26.27 -1.90
C VAL A 195 8.85 -25.16 -2.43
N VAL A 196 8.24 -25.37 -3.59
CA VAL A 196 7.38 -24.37 -4.25
C VAL A 196 6.09 -24.18 -3.48
N VAL A 197 5.46 -25.26 -3.04
CA VAL A 197 4.27 -25.20 -2.18
C VAL A 197 4.60 -24.46 -0.89
N VAL A 198 5.74 -24.74 -0.25
CA VAL A 198 6.18 -24.04 0.97
C VAL A 198 6.37 -22.55 0.72
N VAL A 199 7.06 -22.16 -0.36
CA VAL A 199 7.27 -20.74 -0.73
C VAL A 199 5.94 -20.03 -0.96
N VAL A 200 4.99 -20.68 -1.65
CA VAL A 200 3.65 -20.13 -1.90
C VAL A 200 2.88 -19.97 -0.59
N LEU A 201 2.89 -20.96 0.28
CA LEU A 201 2.21 -20.91 1.57
C LEU A 201 2.78 -19.79 2.46
N VAL A 202 4.11 -19.67 2.55
CA VAL A 202 4.76 -18.61 3.33
C VAL A 202 4.39 -17.22 2.78
N ALA A 203 4.42 -17.04 1.46
CA ALA A 203 4.03 -15.79 0.83
C ALA A 203 2.55 -15.44 1.07
N ALA A 204 1.65 -16.43 0.94
CA ALA A 204 0.23 -16.24 1.20
C ALA A 204 -0.04 -15.86 2.66
N VAL A 205 0.63 -16.51 3.62
CA VAL A 205 0.50 -16.19 5.05
C VAL A 205 0.99 -14.78 5.34
N ALA A 206 2.11 -14.35 4.75
CA ALA A 206 2.62 -12.99 4.90
C ALA A 206 1.62 -11.95 4.36
N VAL A 207 1.04 -12.18 3.16
CA VAL A 207 -0.01 -11.32 2.59
C VAL A 207 -1.20 -11.19 3.54
N ILE A 208 -1.69 -12.32 4.08
CA ILE A 208 -2.84 -12.33 4.99
C ILE A 208 -2.53 -11.53 6.27
N MET A 209 -1.35 -11.73 6.87
CA MET A 209 -0.95 -10.96 8.06
C MET A 209 -0.93 -9.46 7.80
N VAL A 210 -0.38 -9.01 6.66
CA VAL A 210 -0.35 -7.60 6.27
C VAL A 210 -1.76 -7.04 6.09
N VAL A 211 -2.63 -7.76 5.38
CA VAL A 211 -4.02 -7.34 5.16
C VAL A 211 -4.75 -7.21 6.50
N VAL A 212 -4.62 -8.19 7.39
CA VAL A 212 -5.27 -8.16 8.71
C VAL A 212 -4.80 -6.97 9.54
N VAL A 213 -3.48 -6.71 9.60
CA VAL A 213 -2.93 -5.56 10.33
C VAL A 213 -3.49 -4.25 9.79
N VAL A 214 -3.54 -4.09 8.47
CA VAL A 214 -4.02 -2.85 7.85
C VAL A 214 -5.51 -2.66 8.10
N VAL A 215 -6.31 -3.71 7.97
CA VAL A 215 -7.75 -3.66 8.29
C VAL A 215 -7.97 -3.28 9.75
N LEU A 216 -7.22 -3.85 10.69
CA LEU A 216 -7.29 -3.48 12.11
C LEU A 216 -6.94 -2.01 12.32
N VAL A 217 -5.84 -1.52 11.75
CA VAL A 217 -5.43 -0.12 11.87
C VAL A 217 -6.51 0.83 11.34
N VAL A 218 -7.04 0.55 10.14
CA VAL A 218 -8.10 1.35 9.53
C VAL A 218 -9.35 1.37 10.41
N TYR A 219 -9.77 0.20 10.90
CA TYR A 219 -10.90 0.10 11.81
C TYR A 219 -10.70 0.93 13.08
N TYR A 220 -9.53 0.82 13.73
CA TYR A 220 -9.20 1.62 14.92
C TYR A 220 -9.25 3.12 14.63
N VAL A 221 -8.69 3.58 13.51
CA VAL A 221 -8.73 5.02 13.17
C VAL A 221 -10.15 5.51 12.95
N VAL A 222 -10.99 4.74 12.22
CA VAL A 222 -12.39 5.10 12.00
C VAL A 222 -13.16 5.21 13.31
N VAL A 223 -12.99 4.26 14.22
CA VAL A 223 -13.63 4.29 15.55
C VAL A 223 -13.20 5.53 16.33
N VAL A 224 -11.90 5.86 16.35
CA VAL A 224 -11.40 7.07 17.02
C VAL A 224 -12.03 8.33 16.43
N ILE A 225 -12.11 8.46 15.10
CA ILE A 225 -12.75 9.61 14.43
C ILE A 225 -14.22 9.73 14.84
N LEU A 226 -14.97 8.63 14.84
CA LEU A 226 -16.37 8.62 15.25
C LEU A 226 -16.55 9.04 16.71
N VAL A 227 -15.70 8.54 17.62
CA VAL A 227 -15.74 8.91 19.04
C VAL A 227 -15.47 10.40 19.21
N VAL A 228 -14.47 10.97 18.54
CA VAL A 228 -14.15 12.41 18.59
C VAL A 228 -15.34 13.25 18.10
N LEU A 229 -15.95 12.88 16.98
CA LEU A 229 -17.14 13.57 16.47
C LEU A 229 -18.30 13.52 17.46
N VAL A 230 -18.56 12.36 18.06
CA VAL A 230 -19.62 12.19 19.07
C VAL A 230 -19.35 13.06 20.31
N VAL A 231 -18.10 13.22 20.73
CA VAL A 231 -17.73 14.08 21.86
C VAL A 231 -17.93 15.56 21.52
N LEU A 232 -17.65 15.99 20.29
CA LEU A 232 -17.78 17.39 19.88
C LEU A 232 -19.23 17.85 19.62
N VAL A 233 -20.14 16.91 19.33
CA VAL A 233 -21.57 17.20 19.12
C VAL A 233 -22.33 17.33 20.45
N LYS A 234 -21.76 16.85 21.56
CA LYS A 234 -22.31 16.97 22.91
C LYS A 234 -21.86 18.25 23.59
#